data_AF-X0XDY2-F1
#
_entry.id   AF-X0XDY2-F1
#
_cell.length_a   1.000
_cell.length_b   1.000
_cell.length_c   1.000
_cell.angle_alpha   90.00
_cell.angle_beta   90.00
_cell.angle_gamma   90.00
#
_symmetry.space_group_name_H-M   'P 1'
#
loop_
_entity.id
_entity.type
_entity.pdbx_description
1 polymer ?
#
loop_
_entity_poly.entity_id
_entity_poly.type
_entity_poly.pdbx_seq_one_letter_code
_entity_poly.pdbx_strand_id
1 'polypeptide(L)'
;FQQSYSGFRELIQEDNTILLYDKFHDWSMSGNPFYPVTEKFMTYYLKKDNHSQKFPIKSTEYKFDKGFSIKDMKSESLSLVSPYMRADNNYAFMSNKGFNNFVFQKDQKLIPYIKKIQGKSNYRGRVGLGLYPKELLLFTKIKNHGKGKIIVENYQGKNTERKIAKRKIIFEDKFFFPVIEGPNIKKFKIEGVKYIAPLPYSSLDIKKPISHDELKKSSPLLSKYYTANKKLFKKTDYNSRVQGGQ
;
A
#
# COMPACT_ATOMS: atom_id res chain seq x y z
N PHE A 1 0.71 -1.19 3.08
CA PHE A 1 0.48 -2.09 1.95
C PHE A 1 1.72 -2.93 1.73
N GLN A 2 1.70 -4.14 2.26
CA GLN A 2 2.71 -5.15 1.98
C GLN A 2 2.53 -5.52 0.50
N GLN A 3 3.54 -5.30 -0.33
CA GLN A 3 3.60 -5.87 -1.68
C GLN A 3 3.89 -7.39 -1.59
N SER A 4 3.22 -8.11 -0.68
CA SER A 4 3.34 -9.57 -0.54
C SER A 4 2.64 -10.34 -1.64
N TYR A 5 2.04 -9.63 -2.60
CA TYR A 5 1.76 -10.17 -3.90
C TYR A 5 2.67 -9.42 -4.87
N SER A 6 3.80 -10.02 -5.23
CA SER A 6 4.22 -10.03 -6.63
C SER A 6 3.11 -10.70 -7.46
N GLY A 7 1.90 -10.11 -7.43
CA GLY A 7 0.73 -10.58 -8.13
C GLY A 7 1.06 -10.66 -9.61
N PHE A 8 0.63 -11.76 -10.23
CA PHE A 8 0.55 -12.01 -11.66
C PHE A 8 1.50 -11.16 -12.52
N ARG A 9 2.81 -11.27 -12.29
CA ARG A 9 3.82 -10.72 -13.19
C ARG A 9 4.26 -11.85 -14.08
N GLU A 10 4.07 -11.68 -15.39
CA GLU A 10 4.54 -12.60 -16.42
C GLU A 10 4.11 -14.04 -16.12
N LEU A 11 2.92 -14.41 -16.61
CA LEU A 11 2.38 -15.75 -16.47
C LEU A 11 3.18 -16.72 -17.35
N ILE A 12 4.38 -17.08 -16.89
CA ILE A 12 5.28 -18.01 -17.56
C ILE A 12 4.82 -19.42 -17.20
N GLN A 13 4.53 -20.22 -18.21
CA GLN A 13 4.21 -21.64 -18.07
C GLN A 13 5.50 -22.48 -17.97
N GLU A 14 5.38 -23.76 -17.58
CA GLU A 14 6.53 -24.68 -17.45
C GLU A 14 7.31 -24.86 -18.76
N ASP A 15 6.64 -24.72 -19.91
CA ASP A 15 7.24 -24.76 -21.25
C ASP A 15 7.89 -23.43 -21.68
N ASN A 16 8.07 -22.48 -20.76
CA ASN A 16 8.51 -21.10 -20.98
C ASN A 16 7.59 -20.25 -21.88
N THR A 17 6.38 -20.71 -22.21
CA THR A 17 5.40 -19.87 -22.92
C THR A 17 4.81 -18.81 -21.98
N ILE A 18 4.56 -17.62 -22.51
CA ILE A 18 4.01 -16.51 -21.75
C ILE A 18 2.50 -16.42 -22.02
N LEU A 19 1.69 -16.40 -20.95
CA LEU A 19 0.28 -16.03 -21.04
C LEU A 19 0.14 -14.51 -20.89
N LEU A 20 -0.46 -13.89 -21.89
CA LEU A 20 -0.83 -12.49 -21.89
C LEU A 20 -2.32 -12.33 -21.62
N TYR A 21 -2.67 -11.24 -20.94
CA TYR A 21 -4.04 -10.82 -20.79
C TYR A 21 -4.58 -10.25 -22.11
N ASP A 22 -5.68 -10.81 -22.59
CA ASP A 22 -6.32 -10.41 -23.84
C ASP A 22 -7.53 -9.51 -23.62
N LYS A 23 -8.37 -9.86 -22.63
CA LYS A 23 -9.60 -9.13 -22.30
C LYS A 23 -10.00 -9.33 -20.84
N PHE A 24 -10.72 -8.37 -20.30
CA PHE A 24 -11.39 -8.47 -19.01
C PHE A 24 -12.92 -8.36 -19.12
N HIS A 25 -13.61 -9.13 -18.29
CA HIS A 25 -15.02 -8.92 -17.96
C HIS A 25 -15.15 -8.61 -16.48
N ASP A 26 -15.60 -7.39 -16.17
CA ASP A 26 -15.79 -6.92 -14.80
C ASP A 26 -17.25 -7.11 -14.39
N TRP A 27 -17.46 -7.96 -13.39
CA TRP A 27 -18.77 -8.28 -12.81
C TRP A 27 -19.00 -7.57 -11.47
N SER A 28 -18.05 -6.75 -11.00
CA SER A 28 -18.10 -6.14 -9.67
C SER A 28 -19.30 -5.22 -9.43
N MET A 29 -19.90 -4.71 -10.50
CA MET A 29 -21.09 -3.84 -10.52
C MET A 29 -22.35 -4.57 -10.99
N SER A 30 -22.28 -5.88 -11.20
CA SER A 30 -23.41 -6.71 -11.63
C SER A 30 -24.14 -7.39 -10.47
N GLY A 31 -23.83 -7.09 -9.21
CA GLY A 31 -24.39 -7.84 -8.08
C GLY A 31 -23.91 -9.29 -8.12
N ASN A 32 -24.85 -10.25 -8.03
CA ASN A 32 -24.57 -11.67 -8.08
C ASN A 32 -25.25 -12.30 -9.30
N PRO A 33 -24.67 -12.14 -10.52
CA PRO A 33 -25.31 -12.58 -11.76
C PRO A 33 -25.40 -14.10 -11.89
N PHE A 34 -24.57 -14.85 -11.18
CA PHE A 34 -24.49 -16.30 -11.26
C PHE A 34 -24.63 -16.91 -9.87
N TYR A 35 -25.59 -17.81 -9.69
CA TYR A 35 -25.70 -18.60 -8.47
C TYR A 35 -24.66 -19.75 -8.49
N PRO A 36 -24.01 -20.11 -7.38
CA PRO A 36 -24.08 -19.53 -6.03
C PRO A 36 -23.02 -18.45 -5.76
N VAL A 37 -22.46 -17.80 -6.79
CA VAL A 37 -21.39 -16.82 -6.63
C VAL A 37 -21.90 -15.56 -5.93
N THR A 38 -21.44 -15.32 -4.71
CA THR A 38 -21.81 -14.15 -3.89
C THR A 38 -20.74 -13.08 -3.81
N GLU A 39 -19.51 -13.42 -4.21
CA GLU A 39 -18.37 -12.51 -4.19
C GLU A 39 -18.27 -11.73 -5.51
N LYS A 40 -17.76 -10.50 -5.42
CA LYS A 40 -17.42 -9.72 -6.60
C LYS A 40 -16.22 -10.36 -7.29
N PHE A 41 -16.33 -10.56 -8.59
CA PHE A 41 -15.28 -11.21 -9.37
C PHE A 41 -15.06 -10.53 -10.72
N MET A 42 -13.99 -10.95 -11.39
CA MET A 42 -13.62 -10.53 -12.73
C MET A 42 -13.20 -11.77 -13.51
N THR A 43 -13.59 -11.85 -14.78
CA THR A 43 -13.11 -12.90 -15.68
C THR A 43 -11.93 -12.38 -16.48
N TYR A 44 -10.86 -13.17 -16.51
CA TYR A 44 -9.64 -12.87 -17.24
C TYR A 44 -9.53 -13.81 -18.44
N TYR A 45 -9.39 -13.24 -19.63
CA TYR A 45 -9.08 -14.02 -20.84
C TYR A 45 -7.59 -13.93 -21.09
N LEU A 46 -6.95 -15.10 -21.23
CA LEU A 46 -5.53 -15.23 -21.44
C LEU A 46 -5.27 -15.82 -22.83
N LYS A 47 -4.17 -15.39 -23.45
CA LYS A 47 -3.68 -15.97 -24.70
C LYS A 47 -2.20 -16.28 -24.59
N LYS A 48 -1.76 -17.33 -25.28
CA LYS A 48 -0.34 -17.64 -25.46
C LYS A 48 0.25 -16.71 -26.51
N ASP A 49 1.35 -16.05 -26.18
CA ASP A 49 2.09 -15.18 -27.10
C ASP A 49 3.56 -15.10 -26.63
N ASN A 50 4.50 -15.04 -27.56
CA ASN A 50 5.94 -14.92 -27.25
C ASN A 50 6.39 -13.46 -27.10
N HIS A 51 5.47 -12.50 -27.26
CA HIS A 51 5.74 -11.07 -27.10
C HIS A 51 5.32 -10.52 -25.73
N SER A 52 5.71 -9.28 -25.45
CA SER A 52 5.30 -8.56 -24.24
C SER A 52 3.83 -8.12 -24.29
N GLN A 53 3.18 -8.06 -23.12
CA GLN A 53 1.82 -7.52 -22.95
C GLN A 53 1.64 -6.16 -23.64
N LYS A 54 0.64 -6.06 -24.52
CA LYS A 54 0.23 -4.80 -25.16
C LYS A 54 -0.86 -4.11 -24.33
N PHE A 55 -0.82 -2.78 -24.33
CA PHE A 55 -1.77 -1.91 -23.63
C PHE A 55 -2.37 -0.86 -24.57
N PRO A 56 -3.61 -0.39 -24.31
CA PRO A 56 -4.51 -0.89 -23.27
C PRO A 56 -5.17 -2.23 -23.64
N ILE A 57 -5.65 -2.95 -22.63
CA ILE A 57 -6.44 -4.17 -22.76
C ILE A 57 -7.92 -3.79 -22.73
N LYS A 58 -8.74 -4.38 -23.59
CA LYS A 58 -10.18 -4.14 -23.57
C LYS A 58 -10.80 -4.75 -22.32
N SER A 59 -11.68 -4.00 -21.67
CA SER A 59 -12.46 -4.45 -20.53
C SER A 59 -13.93 -4.16 -20.78
N THR A 60 -14.82 -5.07 -20.40
CA THR A 60 -16.26 -4.83 -20.44
C THR A 60 -16.79 -4.94 -19.01
N GLU A 61 -17.42 -3.87 -18.53
CA GLU A 61 -18.07 -3.84 -17.22
C GLU A 61 -19.56 -4.12 -17.41
N TYR A 62 -20.07 -5.13 -16.71
CA TYR A 62 -21.47 -5.52 -16.78
C TYR A 62 -22.25 -4.95 -15.59
N LYS A 63 -23.43 -4.40 -15.88
CA LYS A 63 -24.36 -3.85 -14.88
C LYS A 63 -25.77 -4.26 -15.23
N PHE A 64 -26.60 -4.51 -14.22
CA PHE A 64 -28.04 -4.63 -14.45
C PHE A 64 -28.64 -3.31 -14.89
N ASP A 65 -29.68 -3.40 -15.71
CA ASP A 65 -30.52 -2.27 -16.03
C ASP A 65 -31.19 -1.70 -14.79
N LYS A 66 -31.45 -0.40 -14.82
CA LYS A 66 -32.04 0.31 -13.67
C LYS A 66 -33.39 -0.31 -13.32
N GLY A 67 -33.58 -0.64 -12.04
CA GLY A 67 -34.83 -1.21 -11.52
C GLY A 67 -34.89 -2.74 -11.58
N PHE A 68 -33.93 -3.41 -12.22
CA PHE A 68 -33.86 -4.86 -12.22
C PHE A 68 -33.20 -5.39 -10.93
N SER A 69 -33.79 -6.42 -10.32
CA SER A 69 -33.26 -7.10 -9.13
C SER A 69 -33.06 -8.57 -9.42
N ILE A 70 -31.84 -9.06 -9.26
CA ILE A 70 -31.49 -10.47 -9.49
C ILE A 70 -31.83 -11.41 -8.33
N LYS A 71 -32.35 -10.89 -7.21
CA LYS A 71 -32.54 -11.66 -5.97
C LYS A 71 -33.29 -13.00 -6.17
N ASP A 72 -34.21 -13.04 -7.12
CA ASP A 72 -35.07 -14.21 -7.37
C ASP A 72 -34.62 -15.05 -8.58
N MET A 73 -33.64 -14.58 -9.35
CA MET A 73 -33.16 -15.28 -10.54
C MET A 73 -31.91 -16.09 -10.20
N LYS A 74 -32.10 -17.39 -9.96
CA LYS A 74 -31.00 -18.36 -9.82
C LYS A 74 -30.47 -18.75 -11.20
N SER A 75 -29.75 -17.84 -11.85
CA SER A 75 -29.16 -18.12 -13.14
C SER A 75 -27.80 -18.80 -13.00
N GLU A 76 -27.55 -19.80 -13.84
CA GLU A 76 -26.25 -20.46 -13.99
C GLU A 76 -25.56 -20.09 -15.32
N SER A 77 -26.23 -19.33 -16.19
CA SER A 77 -25.75 -19.02 -17.54
C SER A 77 -25.82 -17.53 -17.87
N LEU A 78 -24.81 -17.05 -18.59
CA LEU A 78 -24.76 -15.70 -19.13
C LEU A 78 -25.93 -15.41 -20.08
N SER A 79 -26.35 -16.38 -20.89
CA SER A 79 -27.42 -16.17 -21.89
C SER A 79 -28.77 -15.79 -21.26
N LEU A 80 -29.03 -16.27 -20.04
CA LEU A 80 -30.26 -15.96 -19.29
C LEU A 80 -30.24 -14.55 -18.71
N VAL A 81 -29.05 -14.06 -18.35
CA VAL A 81 -28.88 -12.80 -17.60
C VAL A 81 -28.59 -11.64 -18.54
N SER A 82 -27.88 -11.89 -19.65
CA SER A 82 -27.43 -10.87 -20.59
C SER A 82 -28.52 -9.94 -21.13
N PRO A 83 -29.79 -10.37 -21.35
CA PRO A 83 -30.85 -9.47 -21.83
C PRO A 83 -31.18 -8.34 -20.85
N TYR A 84 -30.87 -8.51 -19.56
CA TYR A 84 -31.13 -7.53 -18.50
C TYR A 84 -29.90 -6.71 -18.12
N MET A 85 -28.81 -6.88 -18.86
CA MET A 85 -27.52 -6.28 -18.58
C MET A 85 -27.13 -5.27 -19.64
N ARG A 86 -26.57 -4.16 -19.14
CA ARG A 86 -25.80 -3.22 -19.93
C ARG A 86 -24.32 -3.53 -19.82
N ALA A 87 -23.65 -3.50 -20.97
CA ALA A 87 -22.20 -3.64 -21.10
C ALA A 87 -21.56 -2.27 -21.36
N ASP A 88 -20.77 -1.77 -20.42
CA ASP A 88 -19.97 -0.55 -20.57
C ASP A 88 -18.54 -0.93 -20.99
N ASN A 89 -18.05 -0.39 -22.12
CA ASN A 89 -16.68 -0.61 -22.55
C ASN A 89 -15.69 0.28 -21.79
N ASN A 90 -14.62 -0.34 -21.33
CA ASN A 90 -13.52 0.24 -20.57
C ASN A 90 -12.18 -0.25 -21.10
N TYR A 91 -11.10 0.39 -20.65
CA TYR A 91 -9.73 0.05 -20.99
C TYR A 91 -8.93 -0.17 -19.72
N ALA A 92 -8.26 -1.31 -19.63
CA ALA A 92 -7.34 -1.62 -18.55
C ALA A 92 -5.90 -1.38 -18.98
N PHE A 93 -5.12 -0.73 -18.13
CA PHE A 93 -3.70 -0.51 -18.38
C PHE A 93 -2.89 -0.51 -17.09
N MET A 94 -1.63 -0.93 -17.17
CA MET A 94 -0.68 -0.68 -16.10
C MET A 94 -0.21 0.78 -16.20
N SER A 95 -0.28 1.50 -15.09
CA SER A 95 0.29 2.85 -15.03
C SER A 95 1.80 2.77 -15.26
N ASN A 96 2.53 2.03 -14.43
CA ASN A 96 3.98 1.83 -14.53
C ASN A 96 4.32 0.37 -14.86
N LYS A 97 5.41 0.13 -15.60
CA LYS A 97 6.01 -1.21 -15.75
C LYS A 97 6.42 -1.85 -14.41
N GLY A 98 6.73 -1.03 -13.39
CA GLY A 98 7.12 -1.50 -12.05
C GLY A 98 5.96 -1.93 -11.13
N PHE A 99 4.70 -1.65 -11.50
CA PHE A 99 3.52 -1.99 -10.70
C PHE A 99 2.63 -2.97 -11.46
N ASN A 100 2.11 -3.98 -10.78
CA ASN A 100 1.27 -5.05 -11.31
C ASN A 100 -0.24 -4.77 -11.22
N ASN A 101 -0.63 -3.55 -10.86
CA ASN A 101 -2.05 -3.18 -10.75
C ASN A 101 -2.56 -2.62 -12.08
N PHE A 102 -3.69 -3.16 -12.54
CA PHE A 102 -4.44 -2.55 -13.63
C PHE A 102 -5.24 -1.34 -13.14
N VAL A 103 -5.23 -0.28 -13.94
CA VAL A 103 -6.12 0.87 -13.82
C VAL A 103 -7.13 0.77 -14.95
N PHE A 104 -8.42 0.94 -14.61
CA PHE A 104 -9.51 0.94 -15.57
C PHE A 104 -9.93 2.37 -15.91
N GLN A 105 -10.12 2.66 -17.20
CA GLN A 105 -10.52 3.97 -17.70
C GLN A 105 -11.47 3.82 -18.89
N LYS A 106 -12.55 4.60 -18.91
CA LYS A 106 -13.54 4.66 -19.99
C LYS A 106 -12.98 5.32 -21.25
N ASP A 107 -12.29 6.44 -21.09
CA ASP A 107 -11.70 7.17 -22.20
C ASP A 107 -10.24 6.79 -22.44
N GLN A 108 -9.99 6.03 -23.51
CA GLN A 108 -8.64 5.65 -23.93
C GLN A 108 -7.70 6.85 -24.12
N LYS A 109 -8.23 8.03 -24.51
CA LYS A 109 -7.43 9.25 -24.72
C LYS A 109 -6.83 9.79 -23.43
N LEU A 110 -7.41 9.45 -22.26
CA LEU A 110 -6.87 9.86 -20.96
C LEU A 110 -5.68 9.02 -20.49
N ILE A 111 -5.47 7.83 -21.06
CA ILE A 111 -4.43 6.89 -20.62
C ILE A 111 -3.02 7.51 -20.67
N PRO A 112 -2.59 8.20 -21.75
CA PRO A 112 -1.28 8.86 -21.78
C PRO A 112 -1.12 9.92 -20.70
N TYR A 113 -2.18 10.67 -20.36
CA TYR A 113 -2.14 11.68 -19.31
C TYR A 113 -2.06 11.06 -17.93
N ILE A 114 -2.83 10.00 -17.66
CA ILE A 114 -2.73 9.26 -16.40
C ILE A 114 -1.33 8.66 -16.25
N LYS A 115 -0.75 8.18 -17.36
CA LYS A 115 0.64 7.70 -17.35
C LYS A 115 1.64 8.81 -16.97
N LYS A 116 1.39 10.06 -17.34
CA LYS A 116 2.21 11.23 -16.94
C LYS A 116 2.07 11.64 -15.48
N ILE A 117 0.95 11.34 -14.81
CA ILE A 117 0.75 11.64 -13.37
C ILE A 117 1.72 10.82 -12.48
N GLN A 118 2.44 9.87 -13.05
CA GLN A 118 3.46 9.11 -12.35
C GLN A 118 4.64 9.99 -11.93
N GLY A 119 4.64 10.36 -10.65
CA GLY A 119 5.80 10.89 -9.97
C GLY A 119 6.71 9.78 -9.45
N LYS A 120 8.02 10.03 -9.44
CA LYS A 120 8.91 9.34 -8.50
C LYS A 120 8.70 9.97 -7.14
N SER A 121 8.31 9.17 -6.15
CA SER A 121 8.30 9.64 -4.77
C SER A 121 9.73 9.63 -4.25
N ASN A 122 10.29 10.79 -3.94
CA ASN A 122 11.58 10.91 -3.26
C ASN A 122 11.47 10.61 -1.76
N TYR A 123 10.26 10.32 -1.25
CA TYR A 123 10.06 9.99 0.14
C TYR A 123 10.70 8.64 0.47
N ARG A 124 11.76 8.69 1.28
CA ARG A 124 12.59 7.52 1.64
C ARG A 124 11.99 6.67 2.77
N GLY A 125 10.92 7.14 3.41
CA GLY A 125 10.27 6.41 4.50
C GLY A 125 9.54 5.18 3.98
N ARG A 126 9.55 4.09 4.76
CA ARG A 126 8.88 2.85 4.39
C ARG A 126 7.36 2.99 4.56
N VAL A 127 6.62 2.60 3.51
CA VAL A 127 5.16 2.66 3.45
C VAL A 127 4.53 1.52 4.26
N GLY A 128 3.53 1.83 5.08
CA GLY A 128 2.78 0.83 5.85
C GLY A 128 3.50 0.26 7.07
N LEU A 129 4.46 1.01 7.65
CA LEU A 129 5.07 0.67 8.93
C LEU A 129 4.08 0.88 10.09
N GLY A 130 3.78 -0.18 10.84
CA GLY A 130 3.24 -0.03 12.19
C GLY A 130 4.35 0.37 13.15
N LEU A 131 4.45 1.66 13.51
CA LEU A 131 5.36 2.10 14.56
C LEU A 131 4.82 1.68 15.93
N TYR A 132 5.56 0.82 16.62
CA TYR A 132 5.17 0.30 17.93
C TYR A 132 6.36 0.18 18.90
N PRO A 133 6.19 0.58 20.18
CA PRO A 133 5.06 1.35 20.71
C PRO A 133 5.15 2.81 20.25
N LYS A 134 4.00 3.44 19.97
CA LYS A 134 3.96 4.81 19.41
C LYS A 134 4.60 5.83 20.33
N GLU A 135 4.48 5.65 21.64
CA GLU A 135 5.00 6.58 22.65
C GLU A 135 6.54 6.55 22.75
N LEU A 136 7.20 5.56 22.14
CA LEU A 136 8.67 5.48 22.04
C LEU A 136 9.22 5.79 20.65
N LEU A 137 8.39 5.74 19.61
CA LEU A 137 8.85 5.88 18.22
C LEU A 137 8.23 7.05 17.46
N LEU A 138 7.15 7.64 17.98
CA LEU A 138 6.46 8.75 17.35
C LEU A 138 6.68 10.02 18.19
N PHE A 139 7.16 11.07 17.55
CA PHE A 139 7.50 12.31 18.21
C PHE A 139 6.97 13.53 17.46
N THR A 140 6.75 14.63 18.18
CA THR A 140 6.55 15.96 17.59
C THR A 140 7.85 16.73 17.71
N LYS A 141 8.34 17.32 16.61
CA LYS A 141 9.52 18.19 16.63
C LYS A 141 9.17 19.52 17.28
N ILE A 142 9.85 19.89 18.36
CA ILE A 142 9.65 21.18 19.02
C ILE A 142 10.53 22.24 18.35
N LYS A 143 11.85 21.99 18.31
CA LYS A 143 12.83 22.92 17.72
C LYS A 143 14.14 22.24 17.35
N ASN A 144 14.94 22.92 16.54
CA ASN A 144 16.34 22.54 16.32
C ASN A 144 17.17 22.88 17.57
N HIS A 145 18.17 22.06 17.85
CA HIS A 145 19.12 22.25 18.97
C HIS A 145 20.55 22.59 18.48
N GLY A 146 20.72 22.80 17.16
CA GLY A 146 22.02 23.05 16.54
C GLY A 146 22.83 21.77 16.34
N LYS A 147 23.89 21.85 15.50
CA LYS A 147 24.84 20.74 15.23
C LYS A 147 24.16 19.41 14.84
N GLY A 148 23.13 19.45 13.98
CA GLY A 148 22.41 18.25 13.54
C GLY A 148 21.59 17.56 14.64
N LYS A 149 21.13 18.31 15.64
CA LYS A 149 20.29 17.80 16.73
C LYS A 149 18.94 18.50 16.79
N ILE A 150 17.94 17.77 17.27
CA ILE A 150 16.56 18.21 17.42
C ILE A 150 16.04 17.91 18.82
N ILE A 151 15.21 18.81 19.35
CA ILE A 151 14.39 18.57 20.54
C ILE A 151 13.03 18.07 20.07
N VAL A 152 12.63 16.92 20.60
CA VAL A 152 11.38 16.27 20.26
C VAL A 152 10.60 15.95 21.53
N GLU A 153 9.29 15.82 21.39
CA GLU A 153 8.37 15.40 22.45
C GLU A 153 7.67 14.12 22.03
N ASN A 154 7.62 13.13 22.91
CA ASN A 154 7.00 11.86 22.58
C ASN A 154 5.47 11.95 22.44
N TYR A 155 4.92 11.14 21.56
CA TYR A 155 3.48 11.02 21.36
C TYR A 155 2.76 10.65 22.67
N GLN A 156 1.57 11.22 22.85
CA GLN A 156 0.63 10.92 23.92
C GLN A 156 -0.74 10.66 23.30
N GLY A 157 -1.32 9.49 23.55
CA GLY A 157 -2.63 9.08 23.07
C GLY A 157 -3.52 8.60 24.21
N LYS A 158 -4.84 8.57 23.99
CA LYS A 158 -5.79 8.03 24.97
C LYS A 158 -5.82 6.49 25.00
N ASN A 159 -5.54 5.86 23.86
CA ASN A 159 -5.62 4.40 23.67
C ASN A 159 -4.22 3.78 23.48
N THR A 160 -3.30 4.06 24.38
CA THR A 160 -1.92 3.57 24.28
C THR A 160 -1.75 2.30 25.11
N GLU A 161 -1.20 1.25 24.51
CA GLU A 161 -0.92 -0.01 25.23
C GLU A 161 0.12 0.20 26.33
N ARG A 162 1.02 1.18 26.16
CA ARG A 162 2.04 1.55 27.14
C ARG A 162 1.92 3.02 27.51
N LYS A 163 1.63 3.28 28.78
CA LYS A 163 1.64 4.65 29.34
C LYS A 163 3.09 5.05 29.60
N ILE A 164 3.65 5.86 28.71
CA ILE A 164 4.98 6.46 28.89
C ILE A 164 4.80 7.94 29.15
N ALA A 165 5.40 8.42 30.24
CA ALA A 165 5.32 9.82 30.65
C ALA A 165 5.78 10.75 29.53
N LYS A 166 5.07 11.87 29.40
CA LYS A 166 5.41 12.94 28.47
C LYS A 166 6.79 13.50 28.81
N ARG A 167 7.71 13.50 27.85
CA ARG A 167 9.09 13.97 28.02
C ARG A 167 9.63 14.62 26.76
N LYS A 168 10.51 15.60 26.97
CA LYS A 168 11.31 16.22 25.91
C LYS A 168 12.66 15.51 25.83
N ILE A 169 13.09 15.18 24.62
CA ILE A 169 14.30 14.41 24.36
C ILE A 169 15.10 15.10 23.27
N ILE A 170 16.42 15.06 23.39
CA ILE A 170 17.34 15.53 22.34
C ILE A 170 17.85 14.32 21.57
N PHE A 171 17.78 14.39 20.25
CA PHE A 171 18.34 13.39 19.34
C PHE A 171 19.19 14.03 18.25
N GLU A 172 20.08 13.24 17.66
CA GLU A 172 20.59 13.54 16.32
C GLU A 172 19.44 13.45 15.30
N ASP A 173 19.40 14.35 14.31
CA ASP A 173 18.31 14.45 13.33
C ASP A 173 18.44 13.48 12.15
N LYS A 174 19.63 12.89 11.96
CA LYS A 174 20.03 12.09 10.80
C LYS A 174 19.01 11.02 10.39
N PHE A 175 18.42 10.33 11.37
CA PHE A 175 17.50 9.22 11.12
C PHE A 175 16.04 9.59 11.35
N PHE A 176 15.70 10.86 11.58
CA PHE A 176 14.32 11.28 11.79
C PHE A 176 13.64 11.67 10.48
N PHE A 177 12.52 11.02 10.20
CA PHE A 177 11.73 11.26 9.00
C PHE A 177 10.29 11.63 9.34
N PRO A 178 9.63 12.47 8.53
CA PRO A 178 8.22 12.78 8.70
C PRO A 178 7.38 11.53 8.58
N VAL A 179 6.43 11.34 9.50
CA VAL A 179 5.43 10.28 9.44
C VAL A 179 4.19 10.85 8.76
N ILE A 180 3.92 10.38 7.54
CA ILE A 180 2.78 10.82 6.73
C ILE A 180 1.62 9.86 7.00
N GLU A 181 0.55 10.39 7.58
CA GLU A 181 -0.70 9.67 7.85
C GLU A 181 -1.75 10.00 6.78
N GLY A 182 -2.81 9.18 6.69
CA GLY A 182 -3.89 9.37 5.70
C GLY A 182 -4.45 10.80 5.64
N PRO A 183 -4.77 11.45 6.78
CA PRO A 183 -5.25 12.84 6.80
C PRO A 183 -4.27 13.88 6.24
N ASN A 184 -2.97 13.58 6.19
CA ASN A 184 -1.94 14.47 5.66
C ASN A 184 -1.91 14.50 4.13
N ILE A 185 -2.42 13.47 3.47
CA ILE A 185 -2.37 13.34 2.02
C ILE A 185 -3.57 14.08 1.43
N LYS A 186 -3.30 15.18 0.74
CA LYS A 186 -4.30 15.98 0.00
C LYS A 186 -4.06 15.85 -1.50
N LYS A 187 -5.01 16.32 -2.30
CA LYS A 187 -4.89 16.32 -3.76
C LYS A 187 -3.62 17.10 -4.16
N PHE A 188 -2.66 16.39 -4.73
CA PHE A 188 -1.36 16.89 -5.20
C PHE A 188 -0.46 17.55 -4.14
N LYS A 189 -0.71 17.36 -2.83
CA LYS A 189 0.14 17.93 -1.79
C LYS A 189 0.08 17.15 -0.48
N ILE A 190 1.09 17.34 0.37
CA ILE A 190 1.16 16.80 1.73
C ILE A 190 1.08 17.98 2.69
N GLU A 191 0.17 17.94 3.66
CA GLU A 191 -0.07 19.03 4.60
C GLU A 191 -0.29 18.53 6.03
N GLY A 192 0.01 19.38 7.01
CA GLY A 192 -0.28 19.11 8.42
C GLY A 192 0.52 17.96 9.02
N VAL A 193 1.70 17.64 8.48
CA VAL A 193 2.57 16.59 9.02
C VAL A 193 3.08 17.01 10.39
N LYS A 194 2.55 16.36 11.43
CA LYS A 194 2.87 16.67 12.83
C LYS A 194 4.01 15.83 13.37
N TYR A 195 4.09 14.58 12.93
CA TYR A 195 4.91 13.57 13.57
C TYR A 195 6.17 13.24 12.78
N ILE A 196 7.21 12.88 13.53
CA ILE A 196 8.47 12.34 13.03
C ILE A 196 8.81 11.05 13.78
N ALA A 197 9.54 10.16 13.12
CA ALA A 197 9.99 8.90 13.71
C ALA A 197 11.44 8.58 13.31
N PRO A 198 12.22 7.96 14.21
CA PRO A 198 13.55 7.47 13.88
C PRO A 198 13.45 6.19 13.04
N LEU A 199 13.99 6.22 11.83
CA LEU A 199 14.13 5.09 10.91
C LEU A 199 15.62 4.90 10.57
N PRO A 200 16.38 4.19 11.40
CA PRO A 200 17.82 4.00 11.21
C PRO A 200 18.09 2.97 10.12
N TYR A 201 17.85 3.33 8.86
CA TYR A 201 18.13 2.52 7.69
C TYR A 201 19.21 3.17 6.83
N SER A 202 19.96 2.35 6.11
CA SER A 202 20.92 2.82 5.11
C SER A 202 20.20 3.09 3.79
N SER A 203 20.73 4.00 2.97
CA SER A 203 20.28 4.14 1.58
C SER A 203 20.62 2.92 0.72
N LEU A 204 21.60 2.11 1.15
CA LEU A 204 22.03 0.90 0.45
C LEU A 204 21.14 -0.31 0.76
N ASP A 205 20.65 -0.41 2.00
CA ASP A 205 19.73 -1.46 2.43
C ASP A 205 18.54 -0.84 3.18
N ILE A 206 17.42 -0.74 2.47
CA ILE A 206 16.13 -0.26 3.00
C ILE A 206 15.29 -1.39 3.62
N LYS A 207 15.76 -2.65 3.52
CA LYS A 207 15.05 -3.81 4.08
C LYS A 207 15.46 -4.06 5.52
N LYS A 208 16.71 -3.77 5.88
CA LYS A 208 17.24 -3.98 7.24
C LYS A 208 17.71 -2.65 7.85
N PRO A 209 17.40 -2.39 9.13
CA PRO A 209 17.99 -1.25 9.82
C PRO A 209 19.51 -1.45 9.97
N ILE A 210 20.24 -0.35 10.13
CA ILE A 210 21.68 -0.38 10.41
C ILE A 210 21.97 -1.12 11.72
N SER A 211 23.20 -1.63 11.85
CA SER A 211 23.58 -2.36 13.06
C SER A 211 23.60 -1.45 14.30
N HIS A 212 23.55 -2.05 15.49
CA HIS A 212 23.63 -1.29 16.74
C HIS A 212 24.96 -0.52 16.86
N ASP A 213 26.07 -1.11 16.41
CA ASP A 213 27.39 -0.47 16.44
C ASP A 213 27.48 0.71 15.46
N GLU A 214 26.91 0.57 14.27
CA GLU A 214 26.78 1.67 13.31
C GLU A 214 25.91 2.80 13.86
N LEU A 215 24.78 2.45 14.50
CA LEU A 215 23.90 3.44 15.13
C LEU A 215 24.60 4.14 16.29
N LYS A 216 25.36 3.43 17.11
CA LYS A 216 26.14 4.00 18.22
C LYS A 216 27.18 5.01 17.72
N LYS A 217 27.82 4.75 16.58
CA LYS A 217 28.77 5.69 15.95
C LYS A 217 28.08 6.90 15.33
N SER A 218 26.96 6.69 14.64
CA SER A 218 26.31 7.73 13.83
C SER A 218 25.22 8.54 14.54
N SER A 219 24.58 7.99 15.56
CA SER A 219 23.52 8.65 16.36
C SER A 219 23.52 8.08 17.79
N PRO A 220 24.54 8.42 18.61
CA PRO A 220 24.71 7.88 19.95
C PRO A 220 23.55 8.17 20.91
N LEU A 221 22.88 9.32 20.82
CA LEU A 221 21.72 9.62 21.68
C LEU A 221 20.53 8.71 21.34
N LEU A 222 20.28 8.47 20.05
CA LEU A 222 19.26 7.52 19.61
C LEU A 222 19.59 6.08 20.05
N SER A 223 20.85 5.66 19.91
CA SER A 223 21.33 4.36 20.41
C SER A 223 21.10 4.21 21.92
N LYS A 224 21.52 5.20 22.72
CA LYS A 224 21.34 5.22 24.17
C LYS A 224 19.86 5.15 24.55
N TYR A 225 19.00 5.86 23.82
CA TYR A 225 17.56 5.82 24.02
C TYR A 225 16.98 4.43 23.76
N TYR A 226 17.37 3.76 22.67
CA TYR A 226 16.90 2.40 22.41
C TYR A 226 17.35 1.42 23.48
N THR A 227 18.60 1.50 23.94
CA THR A 227 19.11 0.65 25.01
C THR A 227 18.36 0.88 26.33
N ALA A 228 18.14 2.14 26.71
CA ALA A 228 17.41 2.49 27.94
C ALA A 228 15.95 2.01 27.93
N ASN A 229 15.31 1.96 26.77
CA ASN A 229 13.91 1.56 26.62
C ASN A 229 13.76 0.12 26.05
N LYS A 230 14.84 -0.69 25.99
CA LYS A 230 14.84 -2.03 25.37
C LYS A 230 13.73 -2.96 25.90
N LYS A 231 13.51 -2.95 27.22
CA LYS A 231 12.41 -3.71 27.87
C LYS A 231 11.04 -3.22 27.43
N LEU A 232 10.91 -1.92 27.17
CA LEU A 232 9.67 -1.30 26.75
C LEU A 232 9.34 -1.52 25.26
N PHE A 233 10.32 -1.93 24.45
CA PHE A 233 10.12 -2.32 23.05
C PHE A 233 9.66 -3.78 22.87
N LYS A 234 9.91 -4.66 23.84
CA LYS A 234 9.45 -6.05 23.77
C LYS A 234 7.92 -6.07 23.70
N LYS A 235 7.36 -6.53 22.58
CA LYS A 235 5.92 -6.77 22.42
C LYS A 235 5.43 -7.78 23.45
N THR A 236 4.22 -7.57 23.97
CA THR A 236 3.48 -8.58 24.73
C THR A 236 3.05 -9.73 23.80
N ASP A 237 2.87 -10.95 24.34
CA ASP A 237 2.55 -12.19 23.59
C ASP A 237 1.27 -12.10 22.73
N TYR A 238 0.41 -11.12 23.00
CA TYR A 238 -0.78 -10.83 22.19
C TYR A 238 -0.43 -10.33 20.78
N ASN A 239 0.63 -9.53 20.64
CA ASN A 239 1.02 -8.91 19.36
C ASN A 239 1.77 -9.88 18.42
N SER A 240 2.40 -10.94 18.96
CA SER A 240 2.99 -12.02 18.15
C SER A 240 1.92 -12.86 17.45
N ARG A 241 0.75 -13.06 18.08
CA ARG A 241 -0.38 -13.80 17.49
C ARG A 241 -1.05 -13.06 16.33
N VAL A 242 -1.24 -11.74 16.44
CA VAL A 242 -2.00 -10.95 15.45
C VAL A 242 -1.18 -10.57 14.21
N GLN A 243 0.16 -10.56 14.31
CA GLN A 243 1.05 -10.15 13.21
C GLN A 243 1.86 -11.30 12.60
N GLY A 244 1.47 -12.56 12.86
CA GLY A 244 2.10 -13.73 12.25
C GLY A 244 3.56 -13.91 12.70
N GLY A 245 3.80 -13.94 14.00
CA GLY A 245 5.12 -14.26 14.54
C GLY A 245 5.53 -15.69 14.21
N GLN A 246 6.59 -15.83 13.42
CA GLN A 246 7.61 -16.86 13.64
C GLN A 246 8.73 -16.25 14.47
#